data_AF-A0A232F873-F1
#
_entry.id   AF-A0A232F873-F1
#
_cell.length_a   1.000
_cell.length_b   1.000
_cell.length_c   1.000
_cell.angle_alpha   90.00
_cell.angle_beta   90.00
_cell.angle_gamma   90.00
#
_symmetry.space_group_name_H-M   'P 1'
#
loop_
_entity.id
_entity.type
_entity.pdbx_description
1 polymer ?
#
loop_
_entity_poly.entity_id
_entity_poly.type
_entity_poly.pdbx_seq_one_letter_code
_entity_poly.pdbx_strand_id
1 'polypeptide(L)'
;MSKYGVYLTVLAALLMVGVTRAQEKKEEIGDHYPKAWLEIDFKPIVDNDRLFKKYKECLLADKLSGCPRDVTQFKKLIPEIIETECAKCLPEHIAKFKEGLEYICQKRRADYEEVRKIRDPSGALRRKFEEKFGSINC
;
A
#
# COMPACT_ATOMS: atom_id res chain seq x y z
N MET A 1 16.31 -42.49 42.59
CA MET A 1 15.42 -41.59 41.81
C MET A 1 16.23 -40.39 41.40
N SER A 2 16.59 -40.32 40.11
CA SER A 2 17.74 -39.56 39.63
C SER A 2 17.44 -38.06 39.62
N LYS A 3 18.16 -37.28 40.46
CA LYS A 3 18.09 -35.80 40.51
C LYS A 3 18.24 -35.18 39.12
N TYR A 4 19.04 -35.82 38.26
CA TYR A 4 19.25 -35.44 36.86
C TYR A 4 18.01 -35.56 35.97
N GLY A 5 17.07 -36.47 36.29
CA GLY A 5 15.81 -36.60 35.58
C GLY A 5 14.90 -35.39 35.77
N VAL A 6 14.91 -34.78 36.97
CA VAL A 6 14.16 -33.56 37.27
C VAL A 6 14.82 -32.34 36.59
N TYR A 7 16.15 -32.28 36.56
CA TYR A 7 16.84 -31.19 35.86
C TYR A 7 16.64 -31.26 34.34
N LEU A 8 16.65 -32.46 33.75
CA LEU A 8 16.42 -32.66 32.32
C LEU A 8 15.00 -32.25 31.90
N THR A 9 14.00 -32.55 32.73
CA THR A 9 12.60 -32.16 32.45
C THR A 9 12.38 -30.66 32.62
N VAL A 10 13.00 -30.02 33.62
CA VAL A 10 12.91 -28.57 33.83
C VAL A 10 13.60 -27.78 32.71
N LEU A 11 14.76 -28.24 32.24
CA LEU A 11 15.47 -27.63 31.10
C LEU A 11 14.66 -27.73 29.80
N ALA A 12 14.03 -28.88 29.53
CA ALA A 12 13.17 -29.07 28.37
C ALA A 12 11.94 -28.15 28.41
N ALA A 13 11.33 -27.94 29.60
CA ALA A 13 10.18 -27.06 29.75
C ALA A 13 10.52 -25.58 29.50
N LEU A 14 11.72 -25.12 29.90
CA LEU A 14 12.17 -23.74 29.68
C LEU A 14 12.42 -23.42 28.20
N LEU A 15 12.90 -24.38 27.40
CA LEU A 15 13.08 -24.20 25.95
C LEU A 15 11.74 -24.04 25.21
N MET A 16 10.66 -24.66 25.70
CA MET A 16 9.33 -24.58 25.08
C MET A 16 8.62 -23.23 25.32
N VAL A 17 8.96 -22.52 26.40
CA VAL A 17 8.37 -21.19 26.72
C VAL A 17 8.98 -20.10 25.83
N GLY A 18 10.21 -20.28 25.33
CA GLY A 18 10.90 -19.30 24.48
C GLY A 18 10.34 -19.12 23.06
N VAL A 19 9.45 -20.01 22.61
CA VAL A 19 8.94 -20.01 21.22
C VAL A 19 7.64 -19.21 21.03
N THR A 20 7.00 -18.71 22.08
CA THR A 20 5.64 -18.10 21.96
C THR A 20 5.61 -16.58 21.78
N ARG A 21 6.76 -15.91 21.58
CA ARG A 21 6.80 -14.45 21.33
C ARG A 21 7.30 -14.08 19.93
N ALA A 22 6.55 -14.52 18.93
CA ALA A 22 6.43 -13.84 17.65
C ALA A 22 5.15 -14.34 16.98
N GLN A 23 4.00 -13.80 17.36
CA GLN A 23 2.85 -13.81 16.46
C GLN A 23 3.19 -12.85 15.32
N GLU A 24 3.91 -13.36 14.33
CA GLU A 24 3.94 -12.77 13.01
C GLU A 24 2.47 -12.65 12.58
N LYS A 25 1.96 -11.41 12.48
CA LYS A 25 0.74 -11.17 11.71
C LYS A 25 1.08 -11.57 10.28
N LYS A 26 0.84 -12.84 9.96
CA LYS A 26 0.91 -13.38 8.61
C LYS A 26 -0.13 -12.59 7.82
N GLU A 27 0.33 -11.58 7.08
CA GLU A 27 -0.47 -10.90 6.08
C GLU A 27 -0.89 -12.00 5.12
N GLU A 28 -2.17 -12.38 5.23
CA GLU A 28 -2.77 -13.37 4.35
C GLU A 28 -2.46 -12.92 2.93
N ILE A 29 -1.81 -13.78 2.14
CA ILE A 29 -1.72 -13.59 0.69
C ILE A 29 -3.16 -13.80 0.20
N GLY A 30 -3.96 -12.75 0.35
CA GLY A 30 -5.37 -12.78 0.01
C GLY A 30 -5.52 -12.76 -1.51
N ASP A 31 -6.63 -13.31 -1.98
CA ASP A 31 -7.05 -13.27 -3.38
C ASP A 31 -7.25 -11.84 -3.93
N HIS A 32 -7.09 -10.84 -3.06
CA HIS A 32 -7.27 -9.43 -3.35
C HIS A 32 -6.20 -8.56 -2.67
N TYR A 33 -5.98 -7.34 -3.17
CA TYR A 33 -5.17 -6.32 -2.48
C TYR A 33 -5.77 -5.93 -1.11
N PRO A 34 -5.01 -5.26 -0.21
CA PRO A 34 -5.47 -4.99 1.15
C PRO A 34 -6.79 -4.21 1.21
N LYS A 35 -7.82 -4.81 1.81
CA LYS A 35 -9.13 -4.16 2.03
C LYS A 35 -9.03 -2.86 2.83
N ALA A 36 -8.02 -2.73 3.68
CA ALA A 36 -7.76 -1.49 4.42
C ALA A 36 -7.59 -0.26 3.50
N TRP A 37 -7.24 -0.44 2.22
CA TRP A 37 -7.16 0.65 1.26
C TRP A 37 -8.52 1.25 0.89
N LEU A 38 -9.60 0.49 1.03
CA LEU A 38 -10.97 0.95 0.81
C LEU A 38 -11.40 1.99 1.87
N GLU A 39 -10.83 1.87 3.07
CA GLU A 39 -11.14 2.71 4.23
C GLU A 39 -10.32 4.01 4.28
N ILE A 40 -9.33 4.17 3.39
CA ILE A 40 -8.49 5.38 3.36
C ILE A 40 -9.32 6.58 2.95
N ASP A 41 -9.37 7.61 3.81
CA ASP A 41 -9.88 8.92 3.45
C ASP A 41 -8.73 9.79 2.92
N PHE A 42 -8.71 10.00 1.60
CA PHE A 42 -7.71 10.83 0.94
C PHE A 42 -8.03 12.32 1.03
N LYS A 43 -9.25 12.74 1.39
CA LYS A 43 -9.62 14.18 1.38
C LYS A 43 -8.78 14.99 2.37
N PRO A 44 -8.59 14.58 3.64
CA PRO A 44 -7.72 15.31 4.57
C PRO A 44 -6.25 15.39 4.12
N ILE A 45 -5.79 14.41 3.34
CA ILE A 45 -4.45 14.40 2.75
C ILE A 45 -4.39 15.43 1.63
N VAL A 46 -5.35 15.39 0.71
CA VAL A 46 -5.40 16.28 -0.45
C VAL A 46 -5.74 17.71 -0.06
N ASP A 47 -6.55 17.98 0.95
CA ASP A 47 -6.92 19.34 1.33
C ASP A 47 -5.84 20.05 2.18
N ASN A 48 -4.82 19.32 2.65
CA ASN A 48 -3.74 19.88 3.46
C ASN A 48 -2.43 19.99 2.66
N ASP A 49 -1.99 21.21 2.37
CA ASP A 49 -0.79 21.45 1.53
C ASP A 49 0.47 20.77 2.05
N ARG A 50 0.72 20.84 3.36
CA ARG A 50 1.91 20.25 3.97
C ARG A 50 1.87 18.73 3.87
N LEU A 51 0.70 18.14 4.12
CA LEU A 51 0.52 16.69 4.09
C LEU A 51 0.58 16.18 2.65
N PHE A 52 -0.16 16.80 1.74
CA PHE A 52 -0.15 16.45 0.32
C PHE A 52 1.26 16.55 -0.27
N LYS A 53 2.01 17.61 0.04
CA LYS A 53 3.41 17.75 -0.39
C LYS A 53 4.25 16.55 0.04
N LYS A 54 4.14 16.12 1.31
CA LYS A 54 4.87 14.93 1.81
C LYS A 54 4.46 13.66 1.07
N TYR A 55 3.16 13.48 0.81
CA TYR A 55 2.66 12.32 0.05
C TYR A 55 3.16 12.33 -1.40
N LYS A 56 3.10 13.48 -2.08
CA LYS A 56 3.61 13.67 -3.44
C LYS A 56 5.10 13.39 -3.53
N GLU A 57 5.90 13.99 -2.66
CA GLU A 57 7.35 13.76 -2.58
C GLU A 57 7.65 12.27 -2.40
N CYS A 58 6.91 11.59 -1.52
CA CYS A 58 7.04 10.15 -1.35
C CYS A 58 6.63 9.34 -2.57
N LEU A 59 5.55 9.72 -3.26
CA LEU A 59 5.13 9.08 -4.50
C LEU A 59 6.15 9.27 -5.63
N LEU A 60 6.94 10.34 -5.63
CA LEU A 60 7.96 10.66 -6.63
C LEU A 60 9.37 10.17 -6.28
N ALA A 61 9.69 10.00 -5.00
CA ALA A 61 11.01 9.55 -4.56
C ALA A 61 11.32 8.10 -5.01
N ASP A 62 12.60 7.81 -5.19
CA ASP A 62 13.09 6.43 -5.42
C ASP A 62 13.18 5.66 -4.10
N LYS A 63 13.47 6.36 -3.00
CA LYS A 63 13.60 5.79 -1.66
C LYS A 63 12.28 5.91 -0.88
N LEU A 64 12.07 4.98 0.04
CA LEU A 64 10.89 4.93 0.93
C LEU A 64 11.15 5.53 2.32
N SER A 65 12.38 5.98 2.58
CA SER A 65 12.77 6.55 3.89
C SER A 65 12.00 7.83 4.21
N GLY A 66 11.37 7.89 5.38
CA GLY A 66 10.60 9.06 5.83
C GLY A 66 9.17 9.14 5.29
N CYS A 67 8.75 8.16 4.49
CA CYS A 67 7.42 8.12 3.92
C CYS A 67 6.35 7.64 4.90
N PRO A 68 5.11 8.15 4.78
CA PRO A 68 3.96 7.56 5.44
C PRO A 68 3.85 6.06 5.14
N ARG A 69 3.40 5.28 6.14
CA ARG A 69 3.38 3.81 6.06
C ARG A 69 2.47 3.31 4.94
N ASP A 70 1.29 3.91 4.84
CA ASP A 70 0.30 3.70 3.79
C ASP A 70 0.88 3.92 2.39
N VAL A 71 1.57 5.04 2.15
CA VAL A 71 2.25 5.32 0.87
C VAL A 71 3.33 4.27 0.59
N THR A 72 4.07 3.88 1.62
CA THR A 72 5.14 2.88 1.51
C THR A 72 4.60 1.51 1.12
N GLN A 73 3.49 1.09 1.72
CA GLN A 73 2.82 -0.17 1.39
C GLN A 73 2.26 -0.14 -0.04
N PHE A 74 1.57 0.95 -0.41
CA PHE A 74 1.04 1.11 -1.76
C PHE A 74 2.14 1.07 -2.81
N LYS A 75 3.22 1.85 -2.63
CA LYS A 75 4.35 1.92 -3.58
C LYS A 75 5.01 0.57 -3.84
N LYS A 76 5.09 -0.31 -2.85
CA LYS A 76 5.67 -1.66 -3.01
C LYS A 76 4.86 -2.53 -3.96
N LEU A 77 3.56 -2.30 -4.05
CA LEU A 77 2.63 -3.08 -4.87
C LEU A 77 2.38 -2.45 -6.25
N ILE A 78 2.75 -1.18 -6.46
CA ILE A 78 2.58 -0.50 -7.77
C ILE A 78 3.17 -1.31 -8.94
N PRO A 79 4.39 -1.87 -8.86
CA PRO A 79 4.96 -2.64 -9.98
C PRO A 79 4.08 -3.84 -10.36
N GLU A 80 3.64 -4.63 -9.38
CA GLU A 80 2.73 -5.76 -9.59
C GLU A 80 1.37 -5.31 -10.13
N ILE A 81 0.77 -4.25 -9.55
CA ILE A 81 -0.52 -3.70 -9.99
C ILE A 81 -0.46 -3.31 -11.48
N ILE A 82 0.65 -2.72 -11.92
CA ILE A 82 0.84 -2.33 -13.32
C ILE A 82 1.06 -3.55 -14.21
N GLU A 83 1.96 -4.44 -13.82
CA GLU A 83 2.33 -5.63 -14.59
C GLU A 83 1.15 -6.58 -14.80
N THR A 84 0.36 -6.78 -13.75
CA THR A 84 -0.81 -7.68 -13.76
C THR A 84 -2.12 -6.96 -14.10
N GLU A 85 -2.05 -5.67 -14.39
CA GLU A 85 -3.21 -4.81 -14.65
C GLU A 85 -4.30 -4.95 -13.58
N CYS A 86 -3.91 -4.80 -12.31
CA CYS A 86 -4.81 -4.86 -11.15
C CYS A 86 -5.46 -6.25 -10.97
N ALA A 87 -4.76 -7.36 -11.24
CA ALA A 87 -5.34 -8.71 -11.21
C ALA A 87 -6.05 -9.09 -9.90
N LYS A 88 -5.65 -8.47 -8.78
CA LYS A 88 -6.21 -8.68 -7.44
C LYS A 88 -7.09 -7.52 -6.95
N CYS A 89 -7.48 -6.61 -7.85
CA CYS A 89 -8.36 -5.49 -7.51
C CYS A 89 -9.80 -5.94 -7.44
N LEU A 90 -10.47 -5.65 -6.32
CA LEU A 90 -11.91 -5.70 -6.21
C LEU A 90 -12.51 -4.49 -6.93
N PRO A 91 -13.77 -4.55 -7.39
CA PRO A 91 -14.46 -3.39 -7.97
C PRO A 91 -14.39 -2.14 -7.08
N GLU A 92 -14.45 -2.32 -5.76
CA GLU A 92 -14.35 -1.26 -4.76
C GLU A 92 -12.95 -0.63 -4.73
N HIS A 93 -11.87 -1.40 -4.97
CA HIS A 93 -10.52 -0.83 -5.08
C HIS A 93 -10.43 0.09 -6.29
N ILE A 94 -11.01 -0.32 -7.42
CA ILE A 94 -11.03 0.47 -8.65
C ILE A 94 -11.83 1.76 -8.45
N ALA A 95 -13.03 1.66 -7.86
CA ALA A 95 -13.87 2.81 -7.57
C ALA A 95 -13.16 3.80 -6.63
N LYS A 96 -12.53 3.29 -5.56
CA LYS A 96 -11.81 4.10 -4.58
C LYS A 96 -10.59 4.81 -5.19
N PHE A 97 -9.83 4.10 -6.03
CA PHE A 97 -8.69 4.67 -6.73
C PHE A 97 -9.12 5.76 -7.72
N LYS A 98 -10.20 5.54 -8.47
CA LYS A 98 -10.78 6.56 -9.35
C LYS A 98 -11.22 7.80 -8.57
N GLU A 99 -11.98 7.62 -7.50
CA GLU A 99 -12.45 8.71 -6.64
C GLU A 99 -11.27 9.57 -6.16
N GLY A 100 -10.18 8.93 -5.70
CA GLY A 100 -8.96 9.61 -5.27
C GLY A 100 -8.26 10.37 -6.40
N LEU A 101 -8.08 9.75 -7.57
CA LEU A 101 -7.44 10.41 -8.72
C LEU A 101 -8.26 11.59 -9.23
N GLU A 102 -9.58 11.45 -9.36
CA GLU A 102 -10.47 12.54 -9.78
C GLU A 102 -10.42 13.69 -8.77
N TYR A 103 -10.48 13.38 -7.48
CA TYR A 103 -10.40 14.39 -6.42
C TYR A 103 -9.08 15.17 -6.45
N ILE A 104 -7.94 14.47 -6.58
CA ILE A 104 -6.62 15.10 -6.73
C ILE A 104 -6.58 15.95 -8.00
N CYS A 105 -7.09 15.44 -9.13
CA CYS A 105 -7.04 16.15 -10.40
C CYS A 105 -7.89 17.44 -10.40
N GLN A 106 -9.04 17.41 -9.74
CA GLN A 106 -9.95 18.55 -9.60
C GLN A 106 -9.42 19.60 -8.61
N LYS A 107 -8.88 19.16 -7.46
CA LYS A 107 -8.40 20.07 -6.40
C LYS A 107 -6.97 20.57 -6.61
N ARG A 108 -6.11 19.77 -7.24
CA ARG A 108 -4.67 20.00 -7.37
C ARG A 108 -4.17 19.66 -8.77
N ARG A 109 -4.78 20.28 -9.79
CA ARG A 109 -4.46 20.01 -11.21
C ARG A 109 -2.96 20.11 -11.52
N ALA A 110 -2.28 21.15 -11.02
CA ALA A 110 -0.85 21.34 -11.28
C ALA A 110 0.00 20.20 -10.72
N ASP A 111 -0.26 19.78 -9.48
CA ASP A 111 0.45 18.66 -8.85
C ASP A 111 0.13 17.33 -9.54
N TYR A 112 -1.13 17.11 -9.91
CA TYR A 112 -1.55 15.93 -10.66
C TYR A 112 -0.77 15.80 -11.98
N GLU A 113 -0.67 16.90 -12.72
CA GLU A 113 0.05 16.96 -13.99
C GLU A 113 1.56 16.77 -13.82
N GLU A 114 2.15 17.31 -12.76
CA GLU A 114 3.55 17.08 -12.41
C GLU A 114 3.82 15.59 -12.15
N VAL A 115 3.00 14.94 -11.31
CA VAL A 115 3.16 13.52 -10.99
C VAL A 115 2.99 12.67 -12.25
N ARG A 116 1.98 12.97 -13.08
CA ARG A 116 1.74 12.26 -14.34
C ARG A 116 2.94 12.35 -15.27
N LYS A 117 3.52 13.53 -15.47
CA LYS A 117 4.68 13.72 -16.35
C LYS A 117 5.90 12.93 -15.87
N ILE A 118 6.07 12.75 -14.56
CA ILE A 118 7.21 12.02 -13.99
C ILE A 118 6.97 10.51 -14.01
N ARG A 119 5.76 10.05 -13.68
CA ARG A 119 5.46 8.62 -13.48
C ARG A 119 4.87 7.92 -14.70
N ASP A 120 4.18 8.65 -15.58
CA ASP A 120 3.56 8.16 -16.81
C ASP A 120 3.75 9.16 -17.97
N PRO A 121 5.01 9.47 -18.37
CA PRO A 121 5.30 10.49 -19.39
C PRO A 121 4.66 10.20 -20.75
N SER A 122 4.45 8.93 -21.09
CA SER A 122 3.80 8.52 -22.34
C SER A 122 2.27 8.49 -22.26
N GLY A 123 1.69 8.61 -21.05
CA GLY A 123 0.27 8.43 -20.80
C GLY A 123 -0.22 6.99 -21.00
N ALA A 124 0.69 6.02 -21.13
CA ALA A 124 0.35 4.64 -21.44
C ALA A 124 -0.35 3.96 -20.26
N LEU A 125 0.06 4.25 -19.01
CA LEU A 125 -0.59 3.68 -17.83
C LEU A 125 -2.00 4.21 -17.68
N ARG A 126 -2.18 5.53 -17.84
CA ARG A 126 -3.50 6.16 -17.82
C ARG A 126 -4.41 5.58 -18.90
N ARG A 127 -3.94 5.49 -20.14
CA ARG A 127 -4.75 4.97 -21.25
C ARG A 127 -5.19 3.53 -20.99
N LYS A 128 -4.27 2.63 -20.59
CA LYS A 128 -4.61 1.25 -20.24
C LYS A 128 -5.65 1.16 -19.12
N PHE A 129 -5.49 2.01 -18.10
CA PHE A 129 -6.44 2.08 -16.99
C PHE A 129 -7.83 2.51 -17.49
N GLU A 130 -7.90 3.57 -18.31
CA GLU A 130 -9.16 4.09 -18.83
C GLU A 130 -9.84 3.11 -19.81
N GLU A 131 -9.08 2.36 -20.61
CA GLU A 131 -9.58 1.30 -21.49
C GLU A 131 -10.22 0.16 -20.69
N LYS A 132 -9.57 -0.25 -19.58
CA LYS A 132 -10.02 -1.41 -18.79
C LYS A 132 -11.12 -1.07 -17.79
N PHE A 133 -11.03 0.10 -17.17
CA PHE A 133 -11.87 0.46 -16.03
C PHE A 133 -12.77 1.68 -16.28
N GLY A 134 -12.60 2.38 -17.41
CA GLY A 134 -13.31 3.60 -17.80
C GLY A 134 -12.54 4.89 -17.47
N SER A 135 -12.97 6.00 -18.08
CA SER A 135 -12.32 7.32 -18.00
C SER A 135 -12.16 7.87 -16.57
N ILE A 136 -11.10 8.66 -16.35
CA ILE A 136 -10.89 9.49 -15.15
C ILE A 136 -11.29 10.93 -15.47
N ASN A 137 -12.30 11.45 -14.77
CA ASN A 137 -12.83 12.78 -15.01
C ASN A 137 -12.10 13.84 -14.20
N CYS A 138 -11.07 14.36 -14.86
CA CYS A 138 -10.44 15.65 -14.61
C CYS A 138 -11.21 16.74 -15.37
#